data_AF-A0A9W7PGM1-F1
#
_entry.id   AF-A0A9W7PGM1-F1
#
_cell.length_a   1.000
_cell.length_b   1.000
_cell.length_c   1.000
_cell.angle_alpha   90.00
_cell.angle_beta   90.00
_cell.angle_gamma   90.00
#
_symmetry.space_group_name_H-M   'P 1'
#
loop_
_entity.id
_entity.type
_entity.pdbx_description
1 polymer ?
#
loop_
_entity_poly.entity_id
_entity_poly.type
_entity_poly.pdbx_seq_one_letter_code
_entity_poly.pdbx_strand_id
1 'polypeptide(L)' 'MEVVQIETNVTLLKISLNLKKDKTIVDGKAKHYDSSRLEHLIQNFKRTAQTCLEHNLRSAEELFAFWKRN' A
#
# COMPACT_ATOMS: atom_id res chain seq x y z
N MET A 1 -4.25 -11.91 2.84
CA MET A 1 -3.64 -11.20 1.70
C MET A 1 -4.50 -9.98 1.57
N GLU A 2 -3.94 -8.81 1.87
CA GLU A 2 -4.71 -7.56 1.78
C GLU A 2 -4.61 -7.06 0.34
N VAL A 3 -5.76 -6.72 -0.24
CA VAL A 3 -5.86 -6.28 -1.65
C VAL A 3 -6.39 -4.88 -1.65
N VAL A 4 -5.64 -3.96 -2.26
CA VAL A 4 -6.05 -2.56 -2.42
C VAL A 4 -6.08 -2.20 -3.88
N GLN A 5 -7.23 -1.66 -4.28
CA GLN A 5 -7.50 -1.19 -5.62
C GLN A 5 -7.30 0.32 -5.63
N ILE A 6 -6.36 0.78 -6.46
CA ILE A 6 -6.07 2.19 -6.66
C ILE A 6 -6.55 2.55 -8.06
N GLU A 7 -7.68 3.24 -8.10
CA GLU A 7 -8.20 3.82 -9.33
C GLU A 7 -7.60 5.21 -9.50
N THR A 8 -6.86 5.41 -10.59
CA THR A 8 -6.38 6.73 -10.98
C THR A 8 -7.09 7.19 -12.23
N ASN A 9 -7.05 8.49 -12.50
CA ASN A 9 -7.52 9.11 -13.74
C ASN A 9 -6.82 8.61 -15.02
N VAL A 10 -5.74 7.83 -14.90
CA VAL A 10 -4.95 7.33 -16.03
C VAL A 10 -5.20 5.83 -16.26
N THR A 11 -5.14 5.02 -15.21
CA THR A 11 -5.45 3.59 -15.31
C THR A 11 -5.72 2.96 -13.93
N LEU A 12 -6.27 1.75 -13.95
CA LEU A 12 -6.53 0.96 -12.75
C LEU A 12 -5.30 0.14 -12.36
N LEU A 13 -4.89 0.26 -11.10
CA LEU A 13 -3.91 -0.62 -10.46
C LEU A 13 -4.57 -1.43 -9.36
N LYS A 14 -4.28 -2.72 -9.33
CA LYS A 14 -4.64 -3.61 -8.24
C LYS A 14 -3.37 -4.12 -7.57
N ILE A 15 -3.14 -3.72 -6.32
CA ILE A 15 -1.96 -4.09 -5.56
C ILE A 15 -2.39 -5.08 -4.48
N SER A 16 -1.81 -6.28 -4.49
CA SER A 16 -2.01 -7.29 -3.45
C SER A 16 -0.74 -7.44 -2.63
N LEU A 17 -0.86 -7.28 -1.31
CA LEU A 17 0.26 -7.42 -0.38
C LEU A 17 0.14 -8.70 0.46
N ASN A 18 1.24 -9.43 0.53
CA ASN A 18 1.45 -10.52 1.47
C ASN A 18 2.70 -10.24 2.31
N LEU A 19 2.52 -9.54 3.43
CA LEU A 19 3.59 -9.16 4.33
C LEU A 19 4.32 -10.36 4.95
N LYS A 20 3.61 -11.46 5.21
CA LYS A 20 4.21 -12.68 5.80
C LYS A 20 5.21 -13.37 4.87
N LYS A 21 4.99 -13.27 3.55
CA LYS A 21 5.84 -13.92 2.54
C LYS A 21 6.71 -12.91 1.79
N ASP A 22 6.68 -11.64 2.18
CA ASP A 22 7.24 -10.50 1.46
C ASP A 22 6.92 -10.51 -0.05
N LYS A 23 5.68 -10.87 -0.40
CA LYS A 23 5.21 -10.91 -1.80
C LYS A 23 4.29 -9.74 -2.09
N THR A 24 4.56 -9.06 -3.20
CA THR A 24 3.67 -8.05 -3.80
C THR A 24 3.26 -8.52 -5.19
N ILE A 25 1.97 -8.41 -5.50
CA ILE A 25 1.44 -8.62 -6.85
C ILE A 25 0.84 -7.29 -7.30
N VAL A 26 1.21 -6.84 -8.50
CA VAL A 26 0.65 -5.64 -9.13
C VAL A 26 -0.02 -6.08 -10.43
N ASP A 27 -1.34 -6.05 -10.43
CA ASP A 27 -2.17 -6.32 -11.60
C ASP A 27 -2.69 -5.01 -12.21
N GLY A 28 -2.97 -5.02 -13.51
CA GLY A 28 -3.43 -3.86 -14.28
C GLY A 28 -2.38 -3.32 -15.22
N LYS A 29 -2.54 -2.06 -15.68
CA LYS A 29 -1.61 -1.48 -16.66
C LYS A 29 -0.40 -0.81 -16.00
N ALA A 30 0.31 -1.55 -15.14
CA ALA A 30 1.50 -1.08 -14.39
C ALA A 30 2.57 -0.45 -15.29
N LYS A 31 2.72 -0.91 -16.54
CA LYS A 31 3.61 -0.35 -17.56
C LYS A 31 3.39 1.13 -17.92
N HIS A 32 2.25 1.72 -17.52
CA HIS A 32 1.97 3.14 -17.75
C HIS A 32 2.38 4.04 -16.58
N TYR A 33 2.90 3.45 -15.49
CA TYR A 33 3.50 4.20 -14.41
C TYR A 33 5.02 4.18 -14.54
N ASP A 34 5.63 5.27 -14.10
CA ASP A 34 7.06 5.30 -13.84
C ASP A 34 7.40 4.24 -12.78
N SER A 35 8.40 3.39 -13.07
CA SER A 35 8.77 2.27 -12.22
C SER A 35 9.20 2.71 -10.82
N SER A 36 9.94 3.82 -10.71
CA SER A 36 10.40 4.33 -9.42
C SER A 36 9.23 4.83 -8.57
N ARG A 37 8.27 5.52 -9.18
CA ARG A 37 7.04 5.97 -8.50
C ARG A 37 6.19 4.79 -8.04
N LEU A 38 6.05 3.76 -8.87
CA LEU A 38 5.31 2.55 -8.51
C LEU A 38 5.99 1.80 -7.35
N GLU A 39 7.32 1.69 -7.38
CA GLU A 39 8.09 1.10 -6.29
C GLU A 39 7.95 1.88 -4.98
N HIS A 40 8.09 3.21 -5.03
CA HIS A 40 7.85 4.08 -3.88
C HIS A 40 6.44 3.91 -3.29
N LEU A 41 5.42 3.83 -4.15
CA LEU A 41 4.04 3.57 -3.71
C LEU A 41 3.94 2.23 -2.99
N ILE A 42 4.49 1.16 -3.56
CA ILE A 42 4.46 -0.19 -2.96
C ILE A 42 5.17 -0.20 -1.60
N GLN A 43 6.33 0.44 -1.49
CA GLN A 43 7.09 0.51 -0.24
C GLN A 43 6.34 1.27 0.85
N ASN A 44 5.75 2.42 0.51
CA ASN A 44 4.90 3.17 1.43
C ASN A 44 3.68 2.33 1.87
N PHE A 45 3.12 1.54 0.96
CA PHE A 45 1.99 0.68 1.26
C PHE A 45 2.36 -0.47 2.20
N LYS A 46 3.51 -1.13 1.98
CA LYS A 46 4.06 -2.14 2.88
C LYS A 46 4.29 -1.56 4.27
N ARG A 47 4.98 -0.42 4.37
CA ARG A 47 5.27 0.25 5.64
C ARG A 47 4.00 0.61 6.39
N THR A 48 3.03 1.21 5.70
CA THR A 48 1.74 1.57 6.30
C THR A 48 1.02 0.35 6.86
N ALA A 49 0.92 -0.72 6.06
CA ALA A 49 0.27 -1.95 6.49
C ALA A 49 1.00 -2.62 7.67
N GLN A 50 2.34 -2.60 7.69
CA GLN A 50 3.14 -3.09 8.82
C GLN A 50 2.88 -2.27 10.09
N THR A 51 2.91 -0.93 10.01
CA THR A 51 2.60 -0.06 11.13
C THR A 51 1.19 -0.34 11.68
N CYS A 52 0.19 -0.53 10.83
CA CYS A 52 -1.15 -0.89 11.28
C CYS A 52 -1.18 -2.21 12.05
N LEU A 53 -0.45 -3.23 11.58
CA LEU A 53 -0.37 -4.52 12.26
C LEU A 53 0.39 -4.45 13.59
N GLU A 54 1.55 -3.78 13.61
CA GLU A 54 2.42 -3.67 14.78
C GLU A 54 1.76 -2.89 15.92
N HIS A 55 0.97 -1.87 15.59
CA HIS A 55 0.30 -1.02 16.57
C HIS A 55 -1.20 -1.33 16.72
N ASN A 56 -1.67 -2.42 16.09
CA ASN A 56 -3.09 -2.83 16.10
C ASN A 56 -4.04 -1.67 15.73
N LEU A 57 -3.66 -0.89 14.72
CA LEU A 57 -4.45 0.22 14.16
C LEU A 57 -5.47 -0.35 13.19
N ARG A 58 -6.75 -0.06 13.44
CA ARG A 58 -7.90 -0.66 12.75
C ARG A 58 -8.66 0.33 11.88
N SER A 59 -8.30 1.60 11.92
CA SER A 59 -8.93 2.63 11.11
C SER A 59 -7.93 3.66 10.58
N ALA A 60 -8.36 4.43 9.59
CA ALA A 60 -7.57 5.53 9.05
C ALA A 60 -7.35 6.62 10.11
N GLU A 61 -8.35 6.90 10.95
CA GLU A 61 -8.24 7.87 12.04
C GLU A 61 -7.18 7.47 13.06
N GLU A 62 -7.12 6.20 13.44
CA GLU A 62 -6.09 5.67 14.33
C GLU A 62 -4.70 5.79 13.71
N LEU A 63 -4.56 5.47 12.42
CA LEU A 63 -3.32 5.62 11.68
C LEU A 63 -2.86 7.08 11.58
N PHE A 64 -3.76 8.00 11.23
CA PHE A 64 -3.43 9.42 11.15
C PHE A 64 -3.11 10.01 12.52
N ALA A 65 -3.81 9.59 13.58
CA ALA A 65 -3.49 9.99 14.94
C ALA A 65 -2.11 9.47 15.37
N PHE A 66 -1.76 8.24 15.00
CA PHE A 66 -0.44 7.66 15.25
C PHE A 66 0.68 8.45 14.57
N TRP A 67 0.54 8.79 13.27
CA TRP A 67 1.53 9.58 12.54
C TRP A 67 1.62 11.06 12.97
N LYS A 68 0.58 11.63 13.56
CA LYS A 68 0.66 13.01 14.11
C LYS A 68 1.47 13.08 15.40
N ARG A 69 1.64 11.95 16.10
CA ARG A 69 2.33 11.85 17.39
C ARG A 69 3.80 11.44 17.27
N ASN A 70 4.22 10.94 16.11
CA ASN A 70 5.57 10.44 15.83
C ASN A 70 6.17 11.16 14.62
#